data_AF-A0A8J6J8H6-F1
#
_entry.id   AF-A0A8J6J8H6-F1
#
_cell.length_a   1.000
_cell.length_b   1.000
_cell.length_c   1.000
_cell.angle_alpha   90.00
_cell.angle_beta   90.00
_cell.angle_gamma   90.00
#
_symmetry.space_group_name_H-M   'P 1'
#
loop_
_entity.id
_entity.type
_entity.pdbx_description
1 polymer ?
#
loop_
_entity_poly.entity_id
_entity_poly.type
_entity_poly.pdbx_seq_one_letter_code
_entity_poly.pdbx_strand_id
1 'polypeptide(L)'
;MPLTYHRLNCNKSTGKYLRCYQTEGNTCVHCPNRPTCFDKSGIRRRILAGSCYPAFYRGHQRVGTPEFYSMMRLRKIWAEGSFSVLKREHCISKIRKRGISAATEECLLAVMALNLKRMVRAIFNKLKIQFMWAEEVFPRPSFSFCQQVQTLTAPKVAGLRR
;
A
#
# COMPACT_ATOMS: atom_id res chain seq x y z
N MET A 1 3.17 26.62 27.85
CA MET A 1 2.67 27.71 26.97
C MET A 1 2.04 27.08 25.73
N PRO A 2 0.70 27.00 25.63
CA PRO A 2 0.02 26.42 24.47
C PRO A 2 0.14 27.35 23.25
N LEU A 3 0.35 26.76 22.06
CA LEU A 3 0.36 27.47 20.79
C LEU A 3 -1.00 27.23 20.10
N THR A 4 -1.69 28.30 19.73
CA THR A 4 -2.99 28.20 19.04
C THR A 4 -2.82 28.51 17.56
N TYR A 5 -3.72 27.93 16.74
CA TYR A 5 -3.73 28.19 15.31
C TYR A 5 -4.11 29.65 15.06
N HIS A 6 -3.31 30.34 14.25
CA HIS A 6 -3.54 31.74 13.94
C HIS A 6 -3.94 31.97 12.48
N ARG A 7 -3.15 31.45 11.53
CA ARG A 7 -3.43 31.63 10.10
C ARG A 7 -2.70 30.62 9.22
N LEU A 8 -3.10 30.56 7.95
CA LEU A 8 -2.38 29.88 6.89
C LEU A 8 -1.51 30.89 6.13
N ASN A 9 -0.22 30.58 5.97
CA ASN A 9 0.72 31.36 5.17
C ASN A 9 0.94 30.63 3.85
N CYS A 10 0.82 31.34 2.73
CA CYS A 10 1.22 30.83 1.42
C CYS A 10 2.65 31.28 1.11
N ASN A 11 3.55 30.32 0.89
CA ASN A 11 4.87 30.60 0.39
C ASN A 11 4.83 30.64 -1.15
N LYS A 12 4.88 31.85 -1.72
CA LYS A 12 4.71 32.07 -3.16
C LYS A 12 5.80 31.40 -4.02
N SER A 13 7.04 31.31 -3.55
CA SER A 13 8.14 30.72 -4.33
C SER A 13 8.07 29.19 -4.39
N THR A 14 7.48 28.55 -3.38
CA THR A 14 7.37 27.07 -3.31
C THR A 14 5.95 26.54 -3.55
N GLY A 15 4.94 27.41 -3.59
CA GLY A 15 3.52 27.03 -3.62
C GLY A 15 3.03 26.31 -2.37
N LYS A 16 3.84 26.24 -1.31
CA LYS A 16 3.52 25.49 -0.08
C LYS A 16 2.71 26.35 0.88
N TYR A 17 1.70 25.71 1.47
CA TYR A 17 0.93 26.29 2.57
C TYR A 17 1.51 25.86 3.91
N LEU A 18 1.71 26.82 4.81
CA LEU A 18 2.21 26.60 6.17
C LEU A 18 1.19 27.11 7.18
N ARG A 19 0.92 26.31 8.21
CA ARG A 19 0.08 26.71 9.33
C ARG A 19 0.92 27.46 10.36
N CYS A 20 0.52 28.67 10.69
CA CYS A 20 1.12 29.50 11.72
C CYS A 20 0.42 29.24 13.05
N TYR A 21 1.18 28.72 14.01
CA TYR A 21 0.77 28.59 15.40
C TYR A 21 1.52 29.62 16.23
N GLN A 22 0.83 30.32 17.12
CA GLN A 22 1.47 31.30 18.00
C GLN A 22 0.81 31.31 19.37
N THR A 23 1.54 31.83 20.37
CA THR A 23 0.96 32.08 21.67
C THR A 23 0.01 33.27 21.63
N GLU A 24 -1.06 33.22 22.41
CA GLU A 24 -2.05 34.29 22.49
C GLU A 24 -1.59 35.44 23.40
N GLY A 25 -1.99 36.66 23.04
CA GLY A 25 -1.71 37.87 23.81
C GLY A 25 -0.22 38.11 24.12
N ASN A 26 0.01 38.64 25.31
CA ASN A 26 1.34 38.99 25.84
C ASN A 26 1.90 37.92 26.79
N THR A 27 1.45 36.67 26.66
CA THR A 27 1.90 35.53 27.48
C THR A 27 3.42 35.36 27.52
N CYS A 28 4.13 35.71 26.44
CA CYS A 28 5.58 35.64 26.38
C CYS A 28 6.30 36.79 27.12
N VAL A 29 5.63 37.88 27.47
CA VAL A 29 6.25 39.08 28.06
C VAL A 29 6.80 38.80 29.45
N HIS A 30 6.04 38.08 30.28
CA HIS A 30 6.42 37.71 31.65
C HIS A 30 7.05 36.30 31.73
N CYS A 31 7.46 35.72 30.60
CA CYS A 31 8.05 34.39 30.59
C CYS A 31 9.51 34.44 31.06
N PRO A 32 9.93 33.66 32.07
CA PRO A 32 11.32 33.66 32.56
C PRO A 32 12.31 33.20 31.48
N ASN A 33 11.87 32.34 30.55
CA ASN A 33 12.71 31.85 29.45
C ASN A 33 12.71 32.79 28.23
N ARG A 34 12.08 33.97 28.29
CA ARG A 34 12.01 34.94 27.19
C ARG A 34 13.38 35.27 26.58
N PRO A 35 14.47 35.51 27.35
CA PRO A 35 15.79 35.82 26.80
C PRO A 35 16.40 34.69 25.97
N THR A 36 16.00 33.43 26.22
CA THR A 36 16.48 32.25 25.48
C THR A 36 15.63 31.94 24.24
N CYS A 37 14.38 32.43 24.21
CA CYS A 37 13.42 32.14 23.15
C CYS A 37 13.43 33.19 22.02
N PHE A 38 13.92 34.39 22.30
CA PHE A 38 13.92 35.52 21.37
C PHE A 38 15.22 36.30 21.46
N ASP A 39 15.61 36.88 20.33
CA ASP A 39 16.58 37.97 20.32
C ASP A 39 15.93 39.27 20.83
N LYS A 40 16.25 40.41 20.22
CA LYS A 40 15.82 41.75 20.67
C LYS A 40 14.37 42.11 20.30
N SER A 41 13.85 41.57 19.20
CA SER A 41 12.58 42.04 18.58
C SER A 41 11.42 41.05 18.71
N GLY A 42 11.63 39.90 19.35
CA GLY A 42 10.60 38.88 19.50
C GLY A 42 9.55 39.27 20.53
N ILE A 43 8.30 39.44 20.07
CA ILE A 43 7.16 39.79 20.93
C ILE A 43 6.49 38.52 21.48
N ARG A 44 6.35 37.48 20.65
CA ARG A 44 5.62 36.25 20.99
C ARG A 44 6.15 35.04 20.22
N ARG A 45 5.96 33.84 20.77
CA ARG A 45 6.49 32.61 20.17
C ARG A 45 5.60 32.21 18.99
N ARG A 46 6.20 31.97 17.84
CA ARG A 46 5.54 31.52 16.62
C ARG A 46 6.25 30.31 16.05
N ILE A 47 5.47 29.32 15.63
CA ILE A 47 5.95 28.13 14.92
C ILE A 47 5.18 28.02 13.60
N LEU A 48 5.91 27.75 12.52
CA LEU A 48 5.34 27.39 11.24
C LEU A 48 5.40 25.88 11.10
N ALA A 49 4.24 25.25 10.93
CA ALA A 49 4.15 23.82 10.65
C ALA A 49 3.61 23.59 9.24
N GLY A 50 3.83 22.38 8.70
CA GLY A 50 3.27 22.01 7.41
C GLY A 50 1.74 22.15 7.38
N SER A 51 1.17 22.35 6.19
CA SER A 51 -0.28 22.44 6.01
C SER A 51 -1.03 21.28 6.68
N CYS A 52 -0.53 20.06 6.58
CA CYS A 52 -1.18 18.86 7.13
C CYS A 52 -0.86 18.58 8.61
N TYR A 53 -0.23 19.51 9.34
CA TYR A 53 0.19 19.28 10.73
C TYR A 53 -0.91 18.79 11.67
N PRO A 54 -2.17 19.28 11.62
CA PRO A 54 -3.24 18.73 12.47
C PRO A 54 -3.47 17.23 12.27
N ALA A 55 -3.41 16.75 11.02
CA ALA A 55 -3.58 15.34 10.73
C ALA A 55 -2.37 14.52 11.20
N PHE A 56 -1.16 15.06 11.00
CA PHE A 56 0.07 14.47 11.52
C PHE A 56 0.05 14.34 13.04
N TYR A 57 -0.33 15.41 13.75
CA TYR A 57 -0.40 15.43 15.21
C TYR A 57 -1.41 14.41 15.75
N ARG A 58 -2.63 14.35 15.18
CA ARG A 58 -3.62 13.31 15.54
C ARG A 58 -3.12 11.89 15.23
N GLY A 59 -2.31 11.72 14.18
CA GLY A 59 -1.63 10.47 13.89
C GLY A 59 -0.62 10.11 14.97
N HIS A 60 0.20 11.08 15.36
CA HIS A 60 1.25 10.92 16.37
C HIS A 60 0.69 10.63 17.77
N GLN A 61 -0.43 11.25 18.14
CA GLN A 61 -1.10 10.99 19.42
C GLN A 61 -1.59 9.54 19.57
N ARG A 62 -1.78 8.81 18.47
CA ARG A 62 -2.18 7.39 18.48
C ARG A 62 -0.99 6.43 18.58
N VAL A 63 0.24 6.93 18.47
CA VAL A 63 1.44 6.08 18.55
C VAL A 63 1.47 5.39 19.92
N GLY A 64 1.68 4.07 19.91
CA GLY A 64 1.68 3.26 21.14
C GLY A 64 0.36 2.56 21.45
N THR A 65 -0.75 2.89 20.77
CA THR A 65 -2.01 2.18 20.98
C THR A 65 -2.06 0.86 20.16
N PRO A 66 -2.86 -0.14 20.59
CA PRO A 66 -3.06 -1.37 19.83
C PRO A 66 -3.55 -1.12 18.39
N GLU A 67 -4.43 -0.14 18.20
CA GLU A 67 -4.99 0.23 16.88
C GLU A 67 -3.91 0.82 15.97
N PHE A 68 -2.95 1.56 16.52
CA PHE A 68 -1.82 2.06 15.74
C PHE A 68 -0.95 0.90 15.26
N TYR A 69 -0.64 -0.06 16.13
CA TYR A 69 0.17 -1.21 15.73
C TYR A 69 -0.53 -2.11 14.72
N SER A 70 -1.85 -2.32 14.85
CA SER A 70 -2.63 -3.07 13.86
C SER A 70 -2.64 -2.37 12.49
N MET A 71 -2.84 -1.06 12.45
CA MET A 71 -2.77 -0.25 11.23
C MET A 71 -1.37 -0.26 10.60
N MET A 72 -0.31 -0.17 11.41
CA MET A 72 1.07 -0.26 10.92
C MET A 72 1.40 -1.64 10.35
N ARG A 73 0.87 -2.72 10.94
CA ARG A 73 0.99 -4.07 10.38
C ARG A 73 0.29 -4.16 9.02
N LEU A 74 -0.94 -3.66 8.91
CA LEU A 74 -1.68 -3.65 7.64
C LEU A 74 -0.95 -2.81 6.58
N ARG A 75 -0.36 -1.66 6.95
CA ARG A 75 0.46 -0.87 6.02
C ARG A 75 1.62 -1.67 5.42
N LYS A 76 2.35 -2.44 6.23
CA LYS A 76 3.46 -3.29 5.77
C LYS A 76 2.99 -4.36 4.78
N ILE A 77 1.84 -4.98 5.05
CA ILE A 77 1.29 -6.05 4.21
C ILE A 77 0.74 -5.49 2.90
N TRP A 78 -0.11 -4.47 2.98
CA TRP A 78 -0.91 -4.01 1.85
C TRP A 78 -0.19 -2.91 1.07
N ALA A 79 0.11 -1.79 1.71
CA ALA A 79 0.68 -0.63 1.02
C ALA A 79 2.13 -0.91 0.58
N GLU A 80 3.01 -1.27 1.52
CA GLU A 80 4.43 -1.49 1.24
C GLU A 80 4.64 -2.72 0.35
N GLY A 81 3.91 -3.80 0.59
CA GLY A 81 3.87 -4.97 -0.29
C GLY A 81 3.44 -4.60 -1.72
N SER A 82 2.38 -3.82 -1.90
CA SER A 82 1.97 -3.36 -3.24
C SER A 82 3.05 -2.54 -3.94
N PHE A 83 3.68 -1.60 -3.22
CA PHE A 83 4.76 -0.80 -3.77
C PHE A 83 5.98 -1.64 -4.16
N SER A 84 6.34 -2.67 -3.39
CA SER A 84 7.44 -3.57 -3.76
C SER A 84 7.16 -4.32 -5.06
N VAL A 85 5.93 -4.82 -5.25
CA VAL A 85 5.51 -5.51 -6.48
C VAL A 85 5.53 -4.54 -7.66
N LEU A 86 5.00 -3.33 -7.48
CA LEU A 86 5.00 -2.32 -8.52
C LEU A 86 6.42 -1.94 -8.99
N LYS A 87 7.36 -1.81 -8.04
CA LYS A 87 8.76 -1.51 -8.35
C LYS A 87 9.49 -2.65 -9.06
N ARG A 88 9.21 -3.90 -8.67
CA ARG A 88 9.86 -5.11 -9.21
C ARG A 88 9.29 -5.54 -10.56
N GLU A 89 7.96 -5.54 -10.69
CA GLU A 89 7.25 -6.20 -11.79
C GLU A 89 6.57 -5.22 -12.76
N HIS A 90 6.33 -3.98 -12.35
CA HIS A 90 5.56 -3.00 -13.14
C HIS A 90 6.35 -1.72 -13.46
N CYS A 91 7.68 -1.83 -13.53
CA CYS A 91 8.58 -0.78 -14.04
C CYS A 91 8.44 0.62 -13.41
N ILE A 92 7.81 0.77 -12.24
CA ILE A 92 7.72 2.08 -11.56
C ILE A 92 9.12 2.62 -11.19
N SER A 93 10.11 1.74 -10.99
CA SER A 93 11.50 2.13 -10.78
C SER A 93 12.24 2.57 -12.06
N LYS A 94 11.67 2.30 -13.24
CA LYS A 94 12.27 2.50 -14.57
C LYS A 94 11.24 3.08 -15.55
N ILE A 95 10.61 4.18 -15.14
CA ILE A 95 9.63 4.93 -15.95
C ILE A 95 10.30 5.34 -17.27
N ARG A 96 9.62 5.12 -18.39
CA ARG A 96 10.20 5.30 -19.75
C ARG A 96 9.78 6.60 -20.40
N LYS A 97 8.60 7.12 -20.09
CA LYS A 97 8.12 8.42 -20.57
C LYS A 97 8.77 9.59 -19.83
N ARG A 98 9.05 10.68 -20.57
CA ARG A 98 9.61 11.93 -20.04
C ARG A 98 8.50 12.90 -19.61
N GLY A 99 8.68 13.53 -18.46
CA GLY A 99 7.77 14.55 -17.90
C GLY A 99 6.78 13.99 -16.86
N ILE A 100 6.39 14.84 -15.90
CA ILE A 100 5.58 14.43 -14.73
C ILE A 100 4.23 13.85 -15.14
N SER A 101 3.55 14.48 -16.11
CA SER A 101 2.24 14.01 -16.60
C SER A 101 2.33 12.60 -17.18
N ALA A 102 3.30 12.37 -18.06
CA ALA A 102 3.49 11.09 -18.73
C ALA A 102 4.00 9.99 -17.78
N ALA A 103 4.85 10.35 -16.80
CA ALA A 103 5.27 9.46 -15.72
C ALA A 103 4.08 9.06 -14.81
N THR A 104 3.16 9.99 -14.56
CA THR A 104 1.94 9.73 -13.79
C THR A 104 1.04 8.74 -14.51
N GLU A 105 0.86 8.91 -15.83
CA GLU A 105 0.10 7.99 -16.66
C GLU A 105 0.66 6.55 -16.59
N GLU A 106 1.98 6.37 -16.76
CA GLU A 106 2.61 5.05 -16.61
C GLU A 106 2.38 4.43 -15.23
N CYS A 107 2.52 5.23 -14.16
CA CYS A 107 2.27 4.77 -12.80
C CYS A 107 0.82 4.33 -12.60
N LEU A 108 -0.15 5.07 -13.15
CA LEU A 108 -1.57 4.73 -13.07
C LEU A 108 -1.87 3.43 -13.82
N LEU A 109 -1.31 3.26 -15.02
CA LEU A 109 -1.45 2.02 -15.80
C LEU A 109 -0.82 0.82 -15.07
N ALA A 110 0.35 0.99 -14.46
CA ALA A 110 0.99 -0.03 -13.64
C ALA A 110 0.13 -0.47 -12.45
N VAL A 111 -0.45 0.49 -11.72
CA VAL A 111 -1.37 0.22 -10.60
C VAL A 111 -2.64 -0.48 -11.07
N MET A 112 -3.22 -0.03 -12.19
CA MET A 112 -4.40 -0.66 -12.78
C MET A 112 -4.13 -2.12 -13.17
N ALA A 113 -3.01 -2.38 -13.84
CA ALA A 113 -2.60 -3.74 -14.19
C ALA A 113 -2.42 -4.63 -12.95
N LEU A 114 -1.82 -4.12 -11.87
CA LEU A 114 -1.70 -4.87 -10.61
C LEU A 114 -3.07 -5.18 -9.99
N ASN A 115 -3.99 -4.22 -9.98
CA ASN A 115 -5.34 -4.43 -9.45
C ASN A 115 -6.12 -5.46 -10.28
N LEU A 116 -6.02 -5.42 -11.60
CA LEU A 116 -6.62 -6.43 -12.48
C LEU A 116 -6.06 -7.82 -12.22
N LYS A 117 -4.73 -7.97 -12.11
CA LYS A 117 -4.10 -9.26 -11.73
C LYS A 117 -4.65 -9.80 -10.40
N ARG A 118 -4.88 -8.92 -9.41
CA ARG A 118 -5.45 -9.30 -8.11
C ARG A 118 -6.91 -9.73 -8.21
N MET A 119 -7.73 -9.02 -8.99
CA MET A 119 -9.12 -9.40 -9.24
C MET A 119 -9.21 -10.78 -9.89
N VAL A 120 -8.42 -11.00 -10.94
CA VAL A 120 -8.35 -12.28 -11.65
C VAL A 120 -7.95 -13.41 -10.69
N ARG A 121 -6.89 -13.21 -9.88
CA ARG A 121 -6.49 -14.18 -8.84
C ARG A 121 -7.61 -14.46 -7.83
N ALA A 122 -8.33 -13.43 -7.37
CA ALA A 122 -9.42 -13.61 -6.42
C ALA A 122 -10.57 -14.43 -7.01
N ILE A 123 -10.93 -14.17 -8.27
CA ILE A 123 -11.94 -14.94 -9.01
C ILE A 123 -11.50 -16.40 -9.16
N PHE A 124 -10.27 -16.64 -9.63
CA PHE A 124 -9.75 -18.01 -9.77
C PHE A 124 -9.68 -18.76 -8.44
N ASN A 125 -9.24 -18.10 -7.36
CA ASN A 125 -9.22 -18.72 -6.04
C ASN A 125 -10.63 -19.06 -5.55
N LYS A 126 -11.61 -18.18 -5.77
CA LYS A 126 -13.01 -18.43 -5.43
C LYS A 126 -13.55 -19.64 -6.19
N LEU A 127 -13.32 -19.70 -7.50
CA LEU A 127 -13.72 -20.84 -8.34
C LEU A 127 -13.06 -22.13 -7.87
N LYS A 128 -11.74 -22.13 -7.61
CA LYS A 128 -11.01 -23.30 -7.11
C LYS A 128 -11.60 -23.81 -5.79
N ILE A 129 -11.90 -22.89 -4.87
CA ILE A 129 -12.54 -23.23 -3.60
C ILE A 129 -13.90 -23.87 -3.88
N GLN A 130 -14.75 -23.27 -4.71
CA GLN A 130 -16.05 -23.85 -5.09
C GLN A 130 -15.94 -25.25 -5.70
N PHE A 131 -14.95 -25.50 -6.57
CA PHE A 131 -14.70 -26.83 -7.12
C PHE A 131 -14.29 -27.85 -6.05
N MET A 132 -13.42 -27.47 -5.10
CA MET A 132 -13.05 -28.36 -3.98
C MET A 132 -14.24 -28.66 -3.06
N TRP A 133 -15.08 -27.66 -2.75
CA TRP A 133 -16.32 -27.91 -1.99
C TRP A 133 -17.31 -28.77 -2.77
N ALA A 134 -17.37 -28.65 -4.10
CA ALA A 134 -18.22 -29.50 -4.93
C ALA A 134 -17.75 -30.96 -4.94
N GLU A 135 -16.44 -31.22 -4.89
CA GLU A 135 -15.88 -32.58 -4.73
C GLU A 135 -16.06 -33.16 -3.32
N GLU A 136 -16.13 -32.33 -2.28
CA GLU A 136 -16.39 -32.78 -0.89
C GLU A 136 -17.88 -33.06 -0.62
N VAL A 137 -18.80 -32.39 -1.33
CA VAL A 137 -20.27 -32.54 -1.14
C VAL A 137 -20.87 -33.64 -2.04
N PHE A 138 -20.24 -33.99 -3.15
CA PHE A 138 -20.65 -35.13 -3.98
C PHE A 138 -19.69 -36.32 -3.76
N PRO A 139 -20.18 -37.50 -3.33
CA PRO A 139 -19.34 -38.70 -3.33
C PRO A 139 -18.83 -38.90 -4.75
N ARG A 140 -17.51 -39.09 -4.90
CA ARG A 140 -16.91 -39.44 -6.20
C ARG A 140 -17.75 -40.54 -6.84
N PRO A 141 -18.35 -40.35 -8.04
CA PRO A 141 -18.84 -41.50 -8.76
C PRO A 141 -17.61 -42.35 -9.05
N SER A 142 -17.59 -43.55 -8.47
CA SER A 142 -16.58 -44.55 -8.73
C SER A 142 -16.69 -44.97 -10.19
N PHE A 143 -16.13 -44.19 -11.10
CA PHE A 143 -15.87 -44.65 -12.45
C PHE A 143 -14.67 -45.59 -12.36
N SER A 144 -14.93 -46.86 -12.07
CA SER A 144 -13.98 -47.91 -12.38
C SER A 144 -13.87 -47.95 -13.89
N PHE A 145 -12.80 -47.35 -14.43
CA PHE A 145 -12.40 -47.63 -15.80
C PHE A 145 -11.90 -49.08 -15.79
N CYS A 146 -12.80 -50.02 -16.06
CA CYS A 146 -12.49 -51.42 -16.19
C CYS A 146 -11.54 -51.53 -17.39
N GLN A 147 -10.25 -51.68 -17.11
CA GLN A 147 -9.22 -51.87 -18.12
C GLN A 147 -9.46 -53.24 -18.73
N GLN A 148 -10.26 -53.29 -19.80
CA GLN A 148 -10.48 -54.50 -20.56
C GLN A 148 -9.22 -54.76 -21.39
N VAL A 149 -8.23 -55.36 -20.75
CA VAL A 149 -7.06 -55.93 -21.42
C VAL A 149 -7.57 -57.08 -22.28
N GLN A 150 -7.75 -56.85 -23.58
CA GLN A 150 -7.89 -57.93 -24.56
C GLN A 150 -6.52 -58.60 -24.72
N THR A 151 -6.17 -59.51 -23.80
CA THR A 151 -5.29 -60.62 -24.16
C THR A 151 -6.11 -61.54 -25.05
N LEU A 152 -5.86 -61.55 -26.36
CA LEU A 152 -5.99 -62.68 -27.28
C LEU A 152 -5.85 -62.16 -28.72
N THR A 153 -4.64 -62.21 -29.25
CA THR A 153 -4.30 -62.69 -30.61
C THR A 153 -2.81 -62.44 -30.85
N ALA A 154 -1.99 -63.45 -30.57
CA ALA A 154 -0.61 -63.48 -31.01
C ALA A 154 -0.57 -63.64 -32.54
N PRO A 155 0.20 -62.84 -33.29
CA PRO A 155 0.52 -63.18 -34.67
C PRO A 155 1.62 -64.25 -34.68
N LYS A 156 1.33 -65.39 -35.34
CA LYS A 156 2.38 -66.31 -35.81
C LYS A 156 3.23 -65.57 -36.84
N VAL A 157 4.49 -65.28 -36.51
CA VAL A 157 5.50 -64.92 -37.52
C VAL A 157 6.42 -66.11 -37.71
N ALA A 158 6.40 -66.62 -38.94
CA ALA A 158 7.21 -67.70 -39.42
C ALA A 158 8.65 -67.23 -39.70
N GLY A 159 9.63 -68.08 -39.32
CA GLY A 159 10.91 -68.26 -40.00
C GLY A 159 11.96 -67.15 -39.90
N LEU A 160 13.17 -67.49 -39.45
CA LEU A 160 14.25 -67.83 -40.37
C LEU A 160 15.46 -68.43 -39.63
N ARG A 161 16.09 -69.38 -40.33
CA ARG A 161 17.32 -70.08 -40.00
C ARG A 161 18.52 -69.12 -39.96
N ARG A 162 19.41 -69.29 -38.99
CA ARG A 162 20.78 -69.83 -39.14
C ARG A 162 21.46 -69.88 -37.79
#